data_AF-A0A2W4SYI9-F1
#
_entry.id   AF-A0A2W4SYI9-F1
#
_cell.length_a   1.000
_cell.length_b   1.000
_cell.length_c   1.000
_cell.angle_alpha   90.00
_cell.angle_beta   90.00
_cell.angle_gamma   90.00
#
_symmetry.space_group_name_H-M   'P 1'
#
loop_
_entity.id
_entity.type
_entity.pdbx_description
1 polymer ?
#
loop_
_entity_poly.entity_id
_entity_poly.type
_entity_poly.pdbx_seq_one_letter_code
_entity_poly.pdbx_strand_id
1 'polypeptide(L)'
;MRCNPLRWLLGGVLIIGLLGIMNLQGVLARIEAELLQQSRTALDEAGLGWAEVAFSGRDGLITGSAPDEQELRKAYEITSSIWGVREVRNRAGLLEEQKDYVWRANLREGRLKLSGYVPNEATRRAIIGSAKATFPDLEIQDRMQLARGAPNTEVWLGGISFGLKQLSRLKPEAAVELSKEGLTVVGEAQDQDAYRALKSSLANGLPQGVALNEDRVIAPVVKPYVWGARLSSNQLQLVGYVPDQDAHEQILSAAQGAFPQKSIVDRMRIGSGEPRDFVTAAVGALGKLALLEEGRVEIKANELRISGLAAQEETARQLRESLRDSIPRSIKVDAEIEFKEPTLPKISPYTVGVLIDEPSLRLSGYVPDEEARKALLEVVRSRFPSLTVTDELQLGAGAPEGLLTCIGAGLSALAALGNGRLQMSDAQLTVEAVTDDEEKAEAVQNELRASIDRACELDLKLVVDVPPEPNLSWRAVAGDGQLVLEGQVPDEATKAELFRIAGELFPETRLIDGTQTAAASSKKWAKAGETALTILSRLRSGEARLEGQNLTVTGQAPDAEVVAFVKEQLRDLPEGYTGTDTIEVRSEEDLRAEEEARRAQE
;
A
#
# COMPACT_ATOMS: atom_id res chain seq x y z
N MET A 1 91.31 -70.04 83.95
CA MET A 1 90.78 -69.02 83.01
C MET A 1 91.17 -67.65 83.55
N ARG A 2 92.02 -66.90 82.84
CA ARG A 2 92.46 -65.57 83.28
C ARG A 2 91.39 -64.54 82.89
N CYS A 3 90.55 -64.13 83.83
CA CYS A 3 89.65 -62.99 83.63
C CYS A 3 90.50 -61.73 83.46
N ASN A 4 90.42 -61.10 82.29
CA ASN A 4 91.06 -59.82 82.02
C ASN A 4 90.04 -58.70 82.24
N PRO A 5 90.02 -58.04 83.42
CA PRO A 5 89.00 -57.05 83.78
C PRO A 5 88.98 -55.85 82.81
N LEU A 6 90.10 -55.56 82.14
CA LEU A 6 90.19 -54.49 81.15
C LEU A 6 89.29 -54.72 79.92
N ARG A 7 89.08 -55.99 79.50
CA ARG A 7 88.21 -56.32 78.36
C ARG A 7 86.72 -56.15 78.69
N TRP A 8 86.33 -56.41 79.93
CA TRP A 8 84.97 -56.17 80.44
C TRP A 8 84.68 -54.68 80.58
N LEU A 9 85.66 -53.89 81.02
CA LEU A 9 85.56 -52.43 81.11
C LEU A 9 85.47 -51.79 79.72
N LEU A 10 86.31 -52.22 78.75
CA LEU A 10 86.24 -51.75 77.36
C LEU A 10 84.93 -52.14 76.66
N GLY A 11 84.46 -53.38 76.87
CA GLY A 11 83.16 -53.83 76.34
C GLY A 11 81.98 -53.07 76.96
N GLY A 12 82.01 -52.81 78.26
CA GLY A 12 80.99 -52.03 78.96
C GLY A 12 80.94 -50.57 78.51
N VAL A 13 82.09 -49.92 78.31
CA VAL A 13 82.15 -48.54 77.77
C VAL A 13 81.64 -48.47 76.33
N LEU A 14 81.96 -49.47 75.49
CA LEU A 14 81.41 -49.56 74.12
C LEU A 14 79.90 -49.76 74.11
N ILE A 15 79.36 -50.61 74.99
CA ILE A 15 77.92 -50.85 75.10
C ILE A 15 77.20 -49.61 75.64
N ILE A 16 77.72 -48.96 76.67
CA ILE A 16 77.16 -47.70 77.20
C ILE A 16 77.25 -46.59 76.15
N GLY A 17 78.35 -46.51 75.41
CA GLY A 17 78.50 -45.59 74.29
C GLY A 17 77.46 -45.84 73.19
N LEU A 18 77.27 -47.10 72.77
CA LEU A 18 76.24 -47.50 71.80
C LEU A 18 74.82 -47.22 72.30
N LEU A 19 74.50 -47.57 73.55
CA LEU A 19 73.20 -47.30 74.17
C LEU A 19 72.95 -45.80 74.36
N GLY A 20 74.00 -45.01 74.65
CA GLY A 20 73.95 -43.56 74.70
C GLY A 20 73.67 -42.95 73.33
N ILE A 21 74.36 -43.41 72.28
CA ILE A 21 74.13 -42.99 70.89
C ILE A 21 72.71 -43.36 70.43
N MET A 22 72.23 -44.57 70.73
CA MET A 22 70.86 -45.00 70.40
C MET A 22 69.79 -44.20 71.15
N ASN A 23 69.99 -43.90 72.45
CA ASN A 23 69.08 -43.03 73.21
C ASN A 23 69.07 -41.59 72.67
N LEU A 24 70.23 -41.04 72.34
CA LEU A 24 70.34 -39.71 71.73
C LEU A 24 69.59 -39.64 70.40
N GLN A 25 69.70 -40.67 69.55
CA GLN A 25 68.95 -40.74 68.29
C GLN A 25 67.43 -40.81 68.52
N GLY A 26 66.96 -41.59 69.51
CA GLY A 26 65.54 -41.68 69.84
C GLY A 26 64.96 -40.38 70.42
N VAL A 27 65.73 -39.66 71.25
CA VAL A 27 65.33 -38.37 71.81
C VAL A 27 65.26 -37.29 70.73
N LEU A 28 66.23 -37.25 69.80
CA LEU A 28 66.23 -36.30 68.68
C LEU A 28 65.02 -36.52 67.76
N ALA A 29 64.75 -37.77 67.36
CA ALA A 29 63.61 -38.10 66.51
C ALA A 29 62.26 -37.72 67.16
N ARG A 30 62.15 -37.86 68.48
CA ARG A 30 60.95 -37.46 69.23
C ARG A 30 60.76 -35.94 69.26
N ILE A 31 61.85 -35.19 69.48
CA ILE A 31 61.82 -33.72 69.45
C ILE A 31 61.45 -33.21 68.05
N GLU A 32 62.07 -33.76 67.01
CA GLU A 32 61.77 -33.38 65.62
C GLU A 32 60.29 -33.64 65.27
N ALA A 33 59.76 -34.81 65.63
CA ALA A 33 58.36 -35.15 65.38
C ALA A 33 57.38 -34.24 66.14
N GLU A 34 57.68 -33.92 67.41
CA GLU A 34 56.87 -33.03 68.23
C GLU A 34 56.87 -31.60 67.68
N LEU A 35 58.05 -31.04 67.37
CA LEU A 35 58.17 -29.70 66.77
C LEU A 35 57.52 -29.63 65.39
N LEU A 36 57.67 -30.67 64.57
CA LEU A 36 57.00 -30.79 63.28
C LEU A 36 55.49 -30.75 63.42
N GLN A 37 54.93 -31.56 64.33
CA GLN A 37 53.49 -31.61 64.55
C GLN A 37 52.96 -30.27 65.07
N GLN A 38 53.60 -29.67 66.07
CA GLN A 38 53.19 -28.38 66.62
C GLN A 38 53.26 -27.27 65.56
N SER A 39 54.31 -27.28 64.74
CA SER A 39 54.50 -26.31 63.65
C SER A 39 53.44 -26.46 62.57
N ARG A 40 53.14 -27.68 62.15
CA ARG A 40 52.08 -27.94 61.17
C ARG A 40 50.72 -27.48 61.70
N THR A 41 50.36 -27.86 62.93
CA THR A 41 49.10 -27.42 63.54
C THR A 41 48.99 -25.89 63.59
N ALA A 42 50.05 -25.19 64.05
CA ALA A 42 50.04 -23.74 64.15
C ALA A 42 49.94 -23.05 62.78
N LEU A 43 50.61 -23.59 61.76
CA LEU A 43 50.52 -23.08 60.39
C LEU A 43 49.16 -23.34 59.76
N ASP A 44 48.59 -24.54 59.98
CA ASP A 44 47.26 -24.91 59.49
C ASP A 44 46.16 -24.04 60.14
N GLU A 45 46.24 -23.80 61.45
CA GLU A 45 45.34 -22.89 62.18
C GLU A 45 45.44 -21.45 61.68
N ALA A 46 46.64 -21.04 61.25
CA ALA A 46 46.88 -19.70 60.68
C ALA A 46 46.53 -19.59 59.19
N GLY A 47 46.08 -20.68 58.55
CA GLY A 47 45.70 -20.75 57.14
C GLY A 47 46.87 -20.89 56.16
N LEU A 48 48.08 -21.16 56.64
CA LEU A 48 49.33 -21.18 55.87
C LEU A 48 49.66 -22.58 55.33
N GLY A 49 48.67 -23.28 54.79
CA GLY A 49 48.81 -24.67 54.31
C GLY A 49 49.77 -24.87 53.12
N TRP A 50 50.32 -23.81 52.54
CA TRP A 50 51.40 -23.88 51.54
C TRP A 50 52.78 -24.11 52.17
N ALA A 51 52.94 -23.79 53.46
CA ALA A 51 54.22 -23.81 54.15
C ALA A 51 54.53 -25.22 54.65
N GLU A 52 55.46 -25.90 53.98
CA GLU A 52 55.98 -27.18 54.43
C GLU A 52 57.12 -26.93 55.41
N VAL A 53 57.06 -27.60 56.56
CA VAL A 53 58.11 -27.52 57.58
C VAL A 53 58.78 -28.88 57.75
N ALA A 54 60.09 -28.88 57.89
CA ALA A 54 60.90 -30.02 58.31
C ALA A 54 61.86 -29.59 59.43
N PHE A 55 62.25 -30.52 60.29
CA PHE A 55 63.18 -30.27 61.39
C PHE A 55 64.40 -31.19 61.31
N SER A 56 65.56 -30.63 61.66
CA SER A 56 66.78 -31.39 61.98
C SER A 56 67.21 -30.98 63.38
N GLY A 57 67.02 -31.86 64.35
CA GLY A 57 67.05 -31.54 65.77
C GLY A 57 66.02 -30.46 66.13
N ARG A 58 66.50 -29.25 66.44
CA ARG A 58 65.68 -28.09 66.83
C ARG A 58 65.66 -26.99 65.77
N ASP A 59 66.24 -27.27 64.61
CA ASP A 59 66.37 -26.30 63.52
C ASP A 59 65.31 -26.61 62.45
N GLY A 60 64.43 -25.65 62.22
CA GLY A 60 63.38 -25.73 61.23
C GLY A 60 63.85 -25.30 59.84
N LEU A 61 63.30 -25.92 58.81
CA LEU A 61 63.38 -25.50 57.42
C LEU A 61 61.95 -25.33 56.89
N ILE A 62 61.63 -24.14 56.40
CA ILE A 62 60.37 -23.85 55.69
C ILE A 62 60.63 -23.93 54.19
N THR A 63 59.81 -24.69 53.47
CA THR A 63 59.77 -24.81 52.02
C THR A 63 58.34 -24.63 51.50
N GLY A 64 58.18 -24.56 50.17
CA GLY A 64 56.89 -24.37 49.51
C GLY A 64 56.84 -23.06 48.73
N SER A 65 55.64 -22.68 48.29
CA SER A 65 55.39 -21.48 47.49
C SER A 65 54.25 -20.67 48.08
N ALA A 66 54.56 -19.49 48.60
CA ALA A 66 53.59 -18.60 49.22
C ALA A 66 52.87 -17.72 48.19
N PRO A 67 51.62 -17.31 48.46
CA PRO A 67 50.88 -16.40 47.59
C PRO A 67 51.43 -14.97 47.62
N ASP A 68 51.98 -14.54 48.76
CA ASP A 68 52.59 -13.22 48.93
C ASP A 68 53.71 -13.21 49.99
N GLU A 69 54.42 -12.08 50.07
CA GLU A 69 55.54 -11.89 51.01
C GLU A 69 55.11 -11.75 52.47
N GLN A 70 53.86 -11.38 52.73
CA GLN A 70 53.35 -11.25 54.10
C GLN A 70 53.14 -12.63 54.69
N GLU A 71 52.57 -13.55 53.92
CA GLU A 71 52.43 -14.94 54.33
C GLU A 71 53.78 -15.64 54.53
N LEU A 72 54.79 -15.37 53.69
CA LEU A 72 56.16 -15.87 53.91
C LEU A 72 56.71 -15.46 55.28
N ARG A 73 56.52 -14.19 55.65
CA ARG A 73 56.94 -13.66 56.96
C ARG A 73 56.15 -14.29 58.09
N LYS A 74 54.83 -14.36 57.94
CA LYS A 74 53.93 -14.95 58.95
C LYS A 74 54.27 -16.41 59.24
N ALA A 75 54.57 -17.21 58.21
CA ALA A 75 54.98 -18.61 58.37
C ALA A 75 56.29 -18.73 59.17
N TYR A 76 57.26 -17.85 58.90
CA TYR A 76 58.51 -17.78 59.65
C TYR A 76 58.29 -17.38 61.11
N GLU A 77 57.49 -16.33 61.37
CA GLU A 77 57.18 -15.85 62.72
C GLU A 77 56.47 -16.92 63.56
N ILE A 78 55.46 -17.58 62.98
CA ILE A 78 54.74 -18.67 63.65
C ILE A 78 55.70 -19.80 63.99
N THR A 79 56.46 -20.30 63.00
CA THR A 79 57.36 -21.44 63.22
C THR A 79 58.48 -21.13 64.20
N SER A 80 59.03 -19.91 64.19
CA SER A 80 60.10 -19.49 65.11
C SER A 80 59.63 -19.22 66.53
N SER A 81 58.34 -18.91 66.72
CA SER A 81 57.76 -18.67 68.05
C SER A 81 57.39 -19.94 68.82
N ILE A 82 57.45 -21.10 68.16
CA ILE A 82 57.14 -22.39 68.80
C ILE A 82 58.20 -22.74 69.83
N TRP A 83 57.74 -23.03 71.04
CA TRP A 83 58.62 -23.38 72.14
C TRP A 83 59.42 -24.64 71.80
N GLY A 84 60.73 -24.56 71.94
CA GLY A 84 61.65 -25.64 71.57
C GLY A 84 62.31 -25.46 70.22
N VAL A 85 61.83 -24.58 69.34
CA VAL A 85 62.55 -24.22 68.10
C VAL A 85 63.76 -23.34 68.44
N ARG A 86 64.92 -23.62 67.83
CA ARG A 86 66.15 -22.85 68.03
C ARG A 86 66.37 -21.82 66.92
N GLU A 87 66.19 -22.26 65.68
CA GLU A 87 66.47 -21.48 64.49
C GLU A 87 65.54 -21.97 63.37
N VAL A 88 65.07 -21.07 62.52
CA VAL A 88 64.27 -21.42 61.35
C VAL A 88 64.95 -20.84 60.11
N ARG A 89 65.15 -21.67 59.09
CA ARG A 89 65.60 -21.22 57.77
C ARG A 89 64.42 -21.21 56.82
N ASN A 90 64.16 -20.08 56.18
CA ASN A 90 63.13 -19.99 55.15
C ASN A 90 63.78 -20.16 53.76
N ARG A 91 63.38 -21.23 53.06
CA ARG A 91 63.72 -21.48 51.65
C ARG A 91 62.47 -21.53 50.75
N ALA A 92 61.32 -21.12 51.26
CA ALA A 92 60.12 -21.02 50.47
C ALA A 92 60.24 -19.88 49.45
N GLY A 93 59.65 -20.11 48.27
CA GLY A 93 59.53 -19.11 47.21
C GLY A 93 58.16 -18.47 47.20
N LEU A 94 57.94 -17.58 46.23
CA LEU A 94 56.61 -17.05 45.92
C LEU A 94 56.03 -17.84 44.73
N LEU A 95 54.71 -17.96 44.68
CA LEU A 95 54.02 -18.47 43.50
C LEU A 95 54.35 -17.61 42.28
N GLU A 96 54.32 -18.23 41.09
CA GLU A 96 54.54 -17.52 39.83
C GLU A 96 53.50 -16.41 39.65
N GLU A 97 53.96 -15.22 39.26
CA GLU A 97 53.08 -14.09 38.99
C GLU A 97 52.50 -14.17 37.59
N GLN A 98 51.18 -14.24 37.51
CA GLN A 98 50.47 -14.23 36.25
C GLN A 98 49.96 -12.82 35.97
N LYS A 99 50.48 -12.22 34.89
CA LYS A 99 50.02 -10.90 34.44
C LYS A 99 48.57 -10.97 33.97
N ASP A 100 48.25 -12.00 33.20
CA ASP A 100 46.91 -12.29 32.67
C ASP A 100 46.18 -13.23 33.63
N TYR A 101 45.77 -12.67 34.77
CA TYR A 101 45.11 -13.43 35.82
C TYR A 101 43.65 -13.68 35.47
N VAL A 102 43.37 -14.86 34.94
CA VAL A 102 42.04 -15.23 34.44
C VAL A 102 41.51 -16.50 35.12
N TRP A 103 40.23 -16.50 35.45
CA TRP A 103 39.46 -17.68 35.84
C TRP A 103 38.32 -17.93 34.85
N ARG A 104 38.03 -19.20 34.55
CA ARG A 104 36.98 -19.61 33.62
C ARG A 104 36.16 -20.77 34.16
N ALA A 105 34.85 -20.69 33.97
CA ALA A 105 33.92 -21.79 34.12
C ALA A 105 33.24 -22.08 32.77
N ASN A 106 33.36 -23.32 32.30
CA ASN A 106 32.71 -23.78 31.06
C ASN A 106 31.68 -24.85 31.40
N LEU A 107 30.42 -24.58 31.06
CA LEU A 107 29.31 -25.52 31.20
C LEU A 107 29.21 -26.37 29.93
N ARG A 108 29.26 -27.69 30.08
CA ARG A 108 29.02 -28.66 29.01
C ARG A 108 27.99 -29.67 29.50
N GLU A 109 27.52 -30.54 28.61
CA GLU A 109 26.56 -31.59 28.99
C GLU A 109 27.09 -32.40 30.19
N GLY A 110 26.35 -32.35 31.30
CA GLY A 110 26.63 -33.06 32.54
C GLY A 110 27.87 -32.62 33.33
N ARG A 111 28.61 -31.59 32.89
CA ARG A 111 29.93 -31.27 33.46
C ARG A 111 30.21 -29.77 33.52
N LEU A 112 30.83 -29.33 34.62
CA LEU A 112 31.36 -27.98 34.79
C LEU A 112 32.87 -28.01 34.89
N LYS A 113 33.57 -27.45 33.89
CA LYS A 113 35.03 -27.33 33.90
C LYS A 113 35.45 -25.98 34.46
N LEU A 114 36.16 -26.00 35.58
CA LEU A 114 36.78 -24.83 36.21
C LEU A 114 38.26 -24.78 35.83
N SER A 115 38.77 -23.64 35.38
CA SER A 115 40.15 -23.50 34.91
C SER A 115 40.68 -22.08 35.12
N GLY A 116 41.99 -21.91 34.96
CA GLY A 116 42.66 -20.64 35.18
C GLY A 116 43.33 -20.59 36.55
N TYR A 117 43.47 -19.39 37.11
CA TYR A 117 44.29 -19.15 38.28
C TYR A 117 43.49 -18.88 39.56
N VAL A 118 44.02 -19.35 40.69
CA VAL A 118 43.49 -19.14 42.04
C VAL A 118 44.62 -18.76 43.00
N PRO A 119 44.38 -17.84 43.96
CA PRO A 119 45.47 -17.26 44.75
C PRO A 119 46.05 -18.23 45.78
N ASN A 120 45.21 -19.07 46.38
CA ASN A 120 45.59 -20.06 47.37
C ASN A 120 44.59 -21.23 47.41
N GLU A 121 44.94 -22.29 48.15
CA GLU A 121 44.12 -23.52 48.23
C GLU A 121 42.81 -23.31 48.99
N ALA A 122 42.74 -22.34 49.92
CA ALA A 122 41.50 -22.01 50.62
C ALA A 122 40.47 -21.42 49.66
N THR A 123 40.88 -20.46 48.82
CA THR A 123 40.06 -19.87 47.77
C THR A 123 39.66 -20.92 46.73
N ARG A 124 40.58 -21.80 46.33
CA ARG A 124 40.28 -22.92 45.41
C ARG A 124 39.15 -23.81 45.94
N ARG A 125 39.25 -24.24 47.21
CA ARG A 125 38.21 -25.04 47.87
C ARG A 125 36.87 -24.30 47.97
N ALA A 126 36.89 -23.00 48.28
CA ALA A 126 35.69 -22.17 48.32
C ALA A 126 34.98 -22.12 46.96
N ILE A 127 35.73 -21.92 45.86
CA ILE A 127 35.19 -21.91 44.50
C ILE A 127 34.54 -23.26 44.14
N ILE A 128 35.21 -24.38 44.44
CA ILE A 128 34.66 -25.72 44.22
C ILE A 128 33.38 -25.92 45.04
N GLY A 129 33.35 -25.44 46.28
CA GLY A 129 32.16 -25.47 47.14
C GLY A 129 30.98 -24.70 46.52
N SER A 130 31.21 -23.45 46.10
CA SER A 130 30.20 -22.64 45.41
C SER A 130 29.72 -23.28 44.11
N ALA A 131 30.62 -23.90 43.34
CA ALA A 131 30.28 -24.63 42.13
C ALA A 131 29.36 -25.82 42.42
N LYS A 132 29.70 -26.66 43.42
CA LYS A 132 28.86 -27.80 43.83
C LYS A 132 27.49 -27.36 44.36
N ALA A 133 27.44 -26.26 45.11
CA ALA A 133 26.18 -25.72 45.62
C ALA A 133 25.26 -25.18 44.50
N THR A 134 25.86 -24.59 43.46
CA THR A 134 25.12 -24.05 42.32
C THR A 134 24.71 -25.14 41.32
N PHE A 135 25.53 -26.18 41.18
CA PHE A 135 25.37 -27.27 40.22
C PHE A 135 25.47 -28.64 40.91
N PRO A 136 24.44 -29.04 41.70
CA PRO A 136 24.50 -30.27 42.49
C PRO A 136 24.57 -31.55 41.63
N ASP A 137 23.99 -31.51 40.43
CA ASP A 137 23.87 -32.67 39.54
C ASP A 137 25.01 -32.79 38.51
N LEU A 138 25.97 -31.85 38.50
CA LEU A 138 27.06 -31.83 37.51
C LEU A 138 28.38 -32.36 38.09
N GLU A 139 29.14 -33.06 37.25
CA GLU A 139 30.52 -33.39 37.57
C GLU A 139 31.39 -32.12 37.51
N ILE A 140 32.02 -31.76 38.63
CA ILE A 140 32.93 -30.61 38.70
C ILE A 140 34.35 -31.05 38.32
N GLN A 141 34.84 -30.59 37.17
CA GLN A 141 36.21 -30.80 36.72
C GLN A 141 37.10 -29.62 37.07
N ASP A 142 37.91 -29.78 38.11
CA ASP A 142 38.87 -28.77 38.53
C ASP A 142 40.20 -28.88 37.75
N ARG A 143 40.51 -27.83 36.99
CA ARG A 143 41.76 -27.60 36.26
C ARG A 143 42.39 -26.25 36.63
N MET A 144 42.08 -25.73 37.83
CA MET A 144 42.62 -24.48 38.32
C MET A 144 44.07 -24.67 38.82
N GLN A 145 44.87 -23.62 38.73
CA GLN A 145 46.27 -23.60 39.14
C GLN A 145 46.54 -22.48 40.16
N LEU A 146 47.41 -22.74 41.13
CA LEU A 146 47.81 -21.74 42.11
C LEU A 146 48.76 -20.73 41.47
N ALA A 147 48.45 -19.45 41.55
CA ALA A 147 49.30 -18.37 41.07
C ALA A 147 49.01 -17.05 41.79
N ARG A 148 50.00 -16.16 41.86
CA ARG A 148 49.82 -14.79 42.38
C ARG A 148 49.49 -13.81 41.26
N GLY A 149 49.01 -12.63 41.62
CA GLY A 149 48.54 -11.60 40.69
C GLY A 149 47.01 -11.48 40.61
N ALA A 150 46.29 -12.20 41.48
CA ALA A 150 44.85 -12.06 41.64
C ALA A 150 44.48 -10.62 42.04
N PRO A 151 43.32 -10.11 41.59
CA PRO A 151 42.67 -8.96 42.23
C PRO A 151 42.39 -9.25 43.71
N ASN A 152 41.85 -8.26 44.43
CA ASN A 152 41.42 -8.46 45.81
C ASN A 152 40.58 -9.75 45.95
N THR A 153 40.98 -10.65 46.86
CA THR A 153 40.43 -12.01 46.98
C THR A 153 38.93 -12.04 47.24
N GLU A 154 38.40 -11.07 48.00
CA GLU A 154 36.96 -10.98 48.29
C GLU A 154 36.18 -10.55 47.03
N VAL A 155 36.69 -9.56 46.32
CA VAL A 155 36.11 -9.11 45.03
C VAL A 155 36.14 -10.25 44.01
N TRP A 156 37.26 -10.98 43.94
CA TRP A 156 37.43 -12.13 43.05
C TRP A 156 36.44 -13.26 43.35
N LEU A 157 36.32 -13.67 44.62
CA LEU A 157 35.36 -14.69 45.05
C LEU A 157 33.91 -14.26 44.83
N GLY A 158 33.60 -12.98 45.06
CA GLY A 158 32.30 -12.39 44.77
C GLY A 158 31.96 -12.48 43.28
N GLY A 159 32.89 -12.08 42.42
CA GLY A 159 32.77 -12.15 40.96
C GLY A 159 32.58 -13.58 40.46
N ILE A 160 33.36 -14.54 40.97
CA ILE A 160 33.24 -15.96 40.61
C ILE A 160 31.87 -16.52 41.02
N SER A 161 31.45 -16.26 42.26
CA SER A 161 30.17 -16.77 42.78
C SER A 161 28.99 -16.18 42.01
N PHE A 162 29.05 -14.89 41.69
CA PHE A 162 28.08 -14.22 40.83
C PHE A 162 28.08 -14.84 39.42
N GLY A 163 29.26 -15.03 38.82
CA GLY A 163 29.43 -15.66 37.51
C GLY A 163 28.84 -17.06 37.44
N LEU A 164 29.12 -17.92 38.42
CA LEU A 164 28.54 -19.27 38.54
C LEU A 164 27.01 -19.22 38.61
N LYS A 165 26.45 -18.26 39.36
CA LYS A 165 24.99 -18.06 39.46
C LYS A 165 24.37 -17.58 38.13
N GLN A 166 25.08 -16.80 37.32
CA GLN A 166 24.59 -16.46 35.98
C GLN A 166 24.70 -17.65 35.03
N LEU A 167 25.79 -18.41 35.12
CA LEU A 167 26.01 -19.61 34.32
C LEU A 167 24.91 -20.67 34.52
N SER A 168 24.31 -20.76 35.72
CA SER A 168 23.23 -21.72 36.00
C SER A 168 21.90 -21.40 35.30
N ARG A 169 21.77 -20.19 34.73
CA ARG A 169 20.61 -19.76 33.94
C ARG A 169 20.78 -20.02 32.43
N LEU A 170 21.94 -20.54 32.04
CA LEU A 170 22.31 -20.77 30.64
C LEU A 170 22.23 -22.26 30.30
N LYS A 171 22.05 -22.55 29.02
CA LYS A 171 22.12 -23.91 28.46
C LYS A 171 23.56 -24.44 28.47
N PRO A 172 23.76 -25.75 28.29
CA PRO A 172 25.09 -26.30 28.00
C PRO A 172 25.76 -25.54 26.85
N GLU A 173 27.10 -25.53 26.86
CA GLU A 173 27.99 -24.75 25.97
C GLU A 173 28.20 -23.28 26.37
N ALA A 174 27.56 -22.84 27.45
CA ALA A 174 27.83 -21.53 28.05
C ALA A 174 29.17 -21.47 28.79
N ALA A 175 29.72 -20.26 28.90
CA ALA A 175 30.96 -19.99 29.60
C ALA A 175 30.90 -18.67 30.36
N VAL A 176 31.62 -18.63 31.47
CA VAL A 176 31.91 -17.40 32.21
C VAL A 176 33.40 -17.28 32.39
N GLU A 177 33.91 -16.07 32.19
CA GLU A 177 35.30 -15.70 32.41
C GLU A 177 35.34 -14.50 33.35
N LEU A 178 36.26 -14.53 34.32
CA LEU A 178 36.57 -13.40 35.17
C LEU A 178 38.06 -13.11 35.04
N SER A 179 38.38 -11.85 34.74
CA SER A 179 39.75 -11.36 34.61
C SER A 179 39.88 -9.98 35.27
N LYS A 180 41.02 -9.30 35.06
CA LYS A 180 41.22 -7.93 35.53
C LYS A 180 40.33 -6.93 34.79
N GLU A 181 39.97 -7.23 33.55
CA GLU A 181 39.09 -6.42 32.70
C GLU A 181 37.62 -6.51 33.14
N GLY A 182 37.24 -7.63 33.75
CA GLY A 182 35.91 -7.83 34.34
C GLY A 182 35.32 -9.20 34.04
N LEU A 183 34.01 -9.30 34.25
CA LEU A 183 33.22 -10.50 33.99
C LEU A 183 32.80 -10.54 32.51
N THR A 184 33.02 -11.68 31.87
CA THR A 184 32.50 -12.00 30.55
C THR A 184 31.54 -13.18 30.65
N VAL A 185 30.35 -13.06 30.07
CA VAL A 185 29.32 -14.12 30.06
C VAL A 185 28.91 -14.42 28.63
N VAL A 186 28.96 -15.70 28.25
CA VAL A 186 28.64 -16.16 26.88
C VAL A 186 27.72 -17.37 26.96
N GLY A 187 26.65 -17.40 26.17
CA GLY A 187 25.80 -18.57 26.04
C GLY A 187 24.35 -18.26 25.67
N GLU A 188 23.54 -19.31 25.54
CA GLU A 188 22.10 -19.21 25.34
C GLU A 188 21.37 -19.37 26.68
N ALA A 189 20.42 -18.48 26.98
CA ALA A 189 19.57 -18.62 28.16
C ALA A 189 18.68 -19.87 28.07
N GLN A 190 18.40 -20.50 29.22
CA GLN A 190 17.54 -21.68 29.29
C GLN A 190 16.12 -21.38 28.80
N ASP A 191 15.59 -20.25 29.23
CA ASP A 191 14.26 -19.75 28.90
C ASP A 191 14.22 -18.21 28.99
N GLN A 192 13.03 -17.65 28.77
CA GLN A 192 12.81 -16.20 28.73
C GLN A 192 12.94 -15.55 30.12
N ASP A 193 12.61 -16.26 31.19
CA ASP A 193 12.70 -15.74 32.57
C ASP A 193 14.15 -15.74 33.03
N ALA A 194 14.89 -16.80 32.70
CA ALA A 194 16.33 -16.92 32.87
C ALA A 194 17.07 -15.79 32.15
N TYR A 195 16.73 -15.51 30.89
CA TYR A 195 17.33 -14.41 30.12
C TYR A 195 17.10 -13.05 30.79
N ARG A 196 15.84 -12.73 31.14
CA ARG A 196 15.48 -11.46 31.79
C ARG A 196 16.17 -11.29 33.14
N ALA A 197 16.16 -12.33 33.98
CA ALA A 197 16.81 -12.31 35.28
C ALA A 197 18.33 -12.13 35.15
N LEU A 198 18.95 -12.77 34.15
CA LEU A 198 20.38 -12.64 33.87
C LEU A 198 20.72 -11.21 33.43
N LYS A 199 20.04 -10.65 32.41
CA LYS A 199 20.30 -9.28 31.95
C LYS A 199 20.11 -8.24 33.06
N SER A 200 19.05 -8.40 33.87
CA SER A 200 18.83 -7.54 35.04
C SER A 200 19.97 -7.67 36.07
N SER A 201 20.47 -8.88 36.31
CA SER A 201 21.59 -9.13 37.21
C SER A 201 22.90 -8.55 36.68
N LEU A 202 23.15 -8.62 35.36
CA LEU A 202 24.35 -8.04 34.76
C LEU A 202 24.32 -6.50 34.78
N ALA A 203 23.13 -5.89 34.61
CA ALA A 203 22.98 -4.44 34.64
C ALA A 203 23.07 -3.86 36.06
N ASN A 204 22.43 -4.50 37.05
CA ASN A 204 22.21 -3.89 38.38
C ASN A 204 22.70 -4.74 39.56
N GLY A 205 23.16 -5.96 39.32
CA GLY A 205 23.46 -6.95 40.36
C GLY A 205 24.94 -7.31 40.48
N LEU A 206 25.84 -6.61 39.80
CA LEU A 206 27.27 -6.87 39.87
C LEU A 206 27.80 -6.63 41.31
N PRO A 207 28.64 -7.54 41.85
CA PRO A 207 29.29 -7.33 43.14
C PRO A 207 30.18 -6.08 43.15
N GLN A 208 30.33 -5.45 44.32
CA GLN A 208 31.19 -4.28 44.48
C GLN A 208 32.63 -4.61 44.06
N GLY A 209 33.20 -3.80 43.17
CA GLY A 209 34.56 -3.99 42.63
C GLY A 209 34.66 -4.91 41.41
N VAL A 210 33.54 -5.50 40.94
CA VAL A 210 33.49 -6.29 39.70
C VAL A 210 32.83 -5.48 38.60
N ALA A 211 33.52 -5.33 37.46
CA ALA A 211 32.96 -4.73 36.24
C ALA A 211 32.46 -5.80 35.27
N LEU A 212 31.50 -5.45 34.41
CA LEU A 212 31.13 -6.26 33.25
C LEU A 212 32.06 -5.90 32.10
N ASN A 213 32.83 -6.87 31.60
CA ASN A 213 33.65 -6.70 30.41
C ASN A 213 32.83 -6.96 29.15
N GLU A 214 32.11 -8.08 29.10
CA GLU A 214 31.35 -8.45 27.92
C GLU A 214 30.11 -9.32 28.23
N ASP A 215 28.99 -9.02 27.59
CA ASP A 215 27.75 -9.80 27.65
C ASP A 215 27.40 -10.30 26.25
N ARG A 216 27.68 -11.59 26.00
CA ARG A 216 27.27 -12.31 24.78
C ARG A 216 26.20 -13.36 25.09
N VAL A 217 25.28 -13.03 25.99
CA VAL A 217 24.13 -13.89 26.27
C VAL A 217 23.03 -13.62 25.26
N ILE A 218 22.59 -14.67 24.57
CA ILE A 218 21.47 -14.64 23.64
C ILE A 218 20.20 -15.20 24.30
N ALA A 219 19.05 -14.67 23.88
CA ALA A 219 17.73 -15.17 24.28
C ALA A 219 17.52 -16.63 23.80
N PRO A 220 16.63 -17.40 24.42
CA PRO A 220 16.34 -18.76 23.97
C PRO A 220 15.82 -18.77 22.53
N VAL A 221 16.30 -19.72 21.72
CA VAL A 221 15.91 -19.85 20.31
C VAL A 221 14.47 -20.36 20.20
N VAL A 222 13.62 -19.63 19.47
CA VAL A 222 12.21 -19.96 19.24
C VAL A 222 11.99 -20.42 17.81
N LYS A 223 11.30 -21.55 17.63
CA LYS A 223 10.90 -22.09 16.32
C LYS A 223 9.43 -22.53 16.34
N PRO A 224 8.56 -22.06 15.41
CA PRO A 224 8.85 -21.06 14.38
C PRO A 224 8.98 -19.65 14.96
N TYR A 225 9.92 -18.86 14.42
CA TYR A 225 10.05 -17.44 14.77
C TYR A 225 8.99 -16.64 14.01
N VAL A 226 8.07 -16.03 14.75
CA VAL A 226 6.94 -15.25 14.22
C VAL A 226 6.84 -13.94 14.95
N TRP A 227 6.69 -12.86 14.20
CA TRP A 227 6.31 -11.54 14.68
C TRP A 227 5.12 -11.04 13.88
N GLY A 228 4.26 -10.23 14.47
CA GLY A 228 3.16 -9.63 13.74
C GLY A 228 2.63 -8.35 14.35
N ALA A 229 1.99 -7.57 13.50
CA ALA A 229 1.28 -6.34 13.85
C ALA A 229 -0.14 -6.40 13.29
N ARG A 230 -1.15 -6.11 14.10
CA ARG A 230 -2.55 -6.04 13.66
C ARG A 230 -3.08 -4.63 13.91
N LEU A 231 -3.44 -3.95 12.83
CA LEU A 231 -4.11 -2.66 12.83
C LEU A 231 -5.62 -2.88 12.77
N SER A 232 -6.33 -2.27 13.70
CA SER A 232 -7.78 -2.16 13.72
C SER A 232 -8.17 -0.70 13.88
N SER A 233 -9.46 -0.39 13.76
CA SER A 233 -9.96 0.98 13.65
C SER A 233 -9.53 1.91 14.82
N ASN A 234 -9.23 1.39 16.01
CA ASN A 234 -8.78 2.21 17.16
C ASN A 234 -7.51 1.71 17.89
N GLN A 235 -6.91 0.61 17.44
CA GLN A 235 -5.81 -0.04 18.16
C GLN A 235 -4.82 -0.70 17.19
N LEU A 236 -3.54 -0.62 17.55
CA LEU A 236 -2.47 -1.43 16.96
C LEU A 236 -2.04 -2.47 18.01
N GLN A 237 -2.04 -3.74 17.64
CA GLN A 237 -1.54 -4.81 18.49
C GLN A 237 -0.23 -5.37 17.91
N LEU A 238 0.83 -5.42 18.72
CA LEU A 238 2.11 -6.03 18.40
C LEU A 238 2.24 -7.37 19.13
N VAL A 239 2.58 -8.44 18.42
CA VAL A 239 2.66 -9.81 18.96
C VAL A 239 3.87 -10.55 18.42
N GLY A 240 4.22 -11.65 19.09
CA GLY A 240 5.26 -12.56 18.64
C GLY A 240 6.60 -12.27 19.30
N TYR A 241 7.69 -12.59 18.61
CA TYR A 241 9.04 -12.59 19.19
C TYR A 241 9.91 -11.46 18.63
N VAL A 242 10.76 -10.91 19.50
CA VAL A 242 11.82 -9.93 19.20
C VAL A 242 13.14 -10.45 19.80
N PRO A 243 14.29 -10.21 19.15
CA PRO A 243 15.55 -10.87 19.51
C PRO A 243 16.07 -10.45 20.89
N ASP A 244 15.90 -9.18 21.22
CA ASP A 244 16.36 -8.58 22.47
C ASP A 244 15.53 -7.33 22.84
N GLN A 245 15.96 -6.65 23.91
CA GLN A 245 15.28 -5.47 24.43
C GLN A 245 15.47 -4.24 23.53
N ASP A 246 16.60 -4.10 22.85
CA ASP A 246 16.86 -2.97 21.96
C ASP A 246 15.97 -3.04 20.72
N ALA A 247 15.87 -4.23 20.10
CA ALA A 247 14.95 -4.47 19.01
C ALA A 247 13.48 -4.28 19.41
N HIS A 248 13.11 -4.68 20.64
CA HIS A 248 11.78 -4.43 21.20
C HIS A 248 11.46 -2.93 21.23
N GLU A 249 12.37 -2.13 21.79
CA GLU A 249 12.22 -0.68 21.93
C GLU A 249 12.21 0.03 20.58
N GLN A 250 13.06 -0.37 19.63
CA GLN A 250 13.08 0.19 18.28
C GLN A 250 11.76 -0.04 17.54
N ILE A 251 11.22 -1.26 17.59
CA ILE A 251 9.95 -1.61 16.94
C ILE A 251 8.79 -0.87 17.63
N LEU A 252 8.79 -0.80 18.97
CA LEU A 252 7.76 -0.10 19.72
C LEU A 252 7.78 1.41 19.44
N SER A 253 8.97 2.02 19.36
CA SER A 253 9.14 3.44 19.02
C SER A 253 8.67 3.73 17.58
N ALA A 254 9.01 2.87 16.62
CA ALA A 254 8.52 2.97 15.25
C ALA A 254 6.99 2.88 15.17
N ALA A 255 6.38 1.98 15.94
CA ALA A 255 4.93 1.86 16.04
C ALA A 255 4.30 3.13 16.65
N GLN A 256 4.88 3.69 17.71
CA GLN A 256 4.42 4.95 18.31
C GLN A 256 4.51 6.13 17.32
N GLY A 257 5.59 6.21 16.55
CA GLY A 257 5.77 7.24 15.53
C GLY A 257 4.80 7.11 14.35
N ALA A 258 4.54 5.88 13.90
CA ALA A 258 3.65 5.61 12.77
C ALA A 258 2.15 5.72 13.13
N PHE A 259 1.78 5.53 14.40
CA PHE A 259 0.38 5.46 14.85
C PHE A 259 0.06 6.37 16.04
N PRO A 260 0.25 7.71 15.95
CA PRO A 260 0.14 8.63 17.09
C PRO A 260 -1.28 8.73 17.68
N GLN A 261 -2.32 8.39 16.91
CA GLN A 261 -3.73 8.45 17.34
C GLN A 261 -4.32 7.09 17.74
N LYS A 262 -3.55 6.00 17.68
CA LYS A 262 -4.04 4.65 18.02
C LYS A 262 -3.54 4.21 19.38
N SER A 263 -4.35 3.43 20.10
CA SER A 263 -3.88 2.72 21.29
C SER A 263 -2.92 1.60 20.86
N ILE A 264 -1.70 1.55 21.40
CA ILE A 264 -0.73 0.49 21.10
C ILE A 264 -0.77 -0.55 22.22
N VAL A 265 -1.07 -1.79 21.86
CA VAL A 265 -1.02 -2.95 22.75
C VAL A 265 0.18 -3.79 22.39
N ASP A 266 1.19 -3.72 23.24
CA ASP A 266 2.40 -4.51 23.10
C ASP A 266 2.28 -5.85 23.84
N ARG A 267 2.39 -6.94 23.08
CA ARG A 267 2.47 -8.33 23.57
C ARG A 267 3.67 -9.06 22.96
N MET A 268 4.69 -8.31 22.54
CA MET A 268 5.92 -8.90 22.05
C MET A 268 6.68 -9.57 23.20
N ARG A 269 7.42 -10.63 22.87
CA ARG A 269 8.21 -11.42 23.82
C ARG A 269 9.64 -11.51 23.33
N ILE A 270 10.59 -11.54 24.25
CA ILE A 270 11.99 -11.72 23.89
C ILE A 270 12.24 -13.21 23.59
N GLY A 271 12.86 -13.48 22.45
CA GLY A 271 13.28 -14.81 22.00
C GLY A 271 14.15 -14.65 20.75
N SER A 272 15.13 -15.50 20.55
CA SER A 272 16.02 -15.44 19.37
C SER A 272 15.57 -16.40 18.27
N GLY A 273 16.17 -16.31 17.08
CA GLY A 273 15.81 -17.12 15.91
C GLY A 273 15.21 -16.30 14.75
N GLU A 274 15.38 -14.98 14.84
CA GLU A 274 14.96 -13.99 13.88
C GLU A 274 15.62 -14.17 12.51
N PRO A 275 14.93 -13.81 11.42
CA PRO A 275 15.54 -13.74 10.12
C PRO A 275 16.57 -12.60 10.04
N ARG A 276 17.43 -12.63 9.01
CA ARG A 276 18.32 -11.51 8.72
C ARG A 276 17.50 -10.24 8.47
N ASP A 277 18.02 -9.10 8.93
CA ASP A 277 17.42 -7.77 8.75
C ASP A 277 16.02 -7.62 9.36
N PHE A 278 15.67 -8.45 10.35
CA PHE A 278 14.35 -8.51 10.97
C PHE A 278 13.82 -7.15 11.44
N VAL A 279 14.62 -6.41 12.22
CA VAL A 279 14.19 -5.12 12.80
C VAL A 279 13.87 -4.11 11.70
N THR A 280 14.73 -4.01 10.68
CA THR A 280 14.50 -3.15 9.51
C THR A 280 13.21 -3.53 8.78
N ALA A 281 12.96 -4.83 8.59
CA ALA A 281 11.75 -5.32 7.95
C ALA A 281 10.48 -5.03 8.78
N ALA A 282 10.52 -5.24 10.09
CA ALA A 282 9.41 -4.96 11.00
C ALA A 282 9.06 -3.46 11.01
N VAL A 283 10.07 -2.58 11.11
CA VAL A 283 9.89 -1.13 11.07
C VAL A 283 9.35 -0.67 9.71
N GLY A 284 9.92 -1.16 8.61
CA GLY A 284 9.44 -0.85 7.26
C GLY A 284 7.99 -1.28 7.05
N ALA A 285 7.62 -2.45 7.55
CA ALA A 285 6.26 -2.97 7.44
C ALA A 285 5.25 -2.20 8.29
N LEU A 286 5.63 -1.71 9.48
CA LEU A 286 4.80 -0.81 10.27
C LEU A 286 4.50 0.49 9.52
N GLY A 287 5.50 1.05 8.84
CA GLY A 287 5.32 2.25 8.01
C GLY A 287 4.33 2.02 6.86
N LYS A 288 4.34 0.83 6.25
CA LYS A 288 3.38 0.44 5.20
C LYS A 288 1.98 0.15 5.75
N LEU A 289 1.91 -0.51 6.90
CA LEU A 289 0.64 -0.78 7.60
C LEU A 289 -0.07 0.54 7.99
N ALA A 290 0.67 1.62 8.25
CA ALA A 290 0.10 2.92 8.57
C ALA A 290 -0.65 3.60 7.40
N LEU A 291 -0.47 3.11 6.17
CA LEU A 291 -1.19 3.59 4.97
C LEU A 291 -2.54 2.88 4.77
N LEU A 292 -2.84 1.86 5.59
CA LEU A 292 -4.08 1.09 5.54
C LEU A 292 -5.04 1.56 6.64
N GLU A 293 -6.35 1.42 6.41
CA GLU A 293 -7.36 1.68 7.45
C GLU A 293 -7.37 0.56 8.48
N GLU A 294 -7.30 -0.69 8.00
CA GLU A 294 -7.21 -1.90 8.78
C GLU A 294 -6.27 -2.89 8.09
N GLY A 295 -5.56 -3.70 8.85
CA GLY A 295 -4.65 -4.66 8.24
C GLY A 295 -3.88 -5.51 9.24
N ARG A 296 -3.10 -6.44 8.72
CA ARG A 296 -2.14 -7.21 9.49
C ARG A 296 -0.84 -7.35 8.72
N VAL A 297 0.25 -7.41 9.46
CA VAL A 297 1.56 -7.84 9.00
C VAL A 297 1.97 -9.06 9.81
N GLU A 298 2.53 -10.05 9.16
CA GLU A 298 3.16 -11.21 9.78
C GLU A 298 4.53 -11.43 9.14
N ILE A 299 5.58 -11.53 9.96
CA ILE A 299 6.91 -11.95 9.54
C ILE A 299 7.15 -13.33 10.14
N LYS A 300 7.32 -14.32 9.26
CA LYS A 300 7.56 -15.72 9.63
C LYS A 300 8.74 -16.25 8.83
N ALA A 301 9.80 -16.64 9.54
CA ALA A 301 11.08 -16.96 8.90
C ALA A 301 11.49 -15.84 7.91
N ASN A 302 11.74 -16.16 6.63
CA ASN A 302 12.12 -15.16 5.60
C ASN A 302 10.93 -14.71 4.73
N GLU A 303 9.71 -14.76 5.26
CA GLU A 303 8.51 -14.34 4.54
C GLU A 303 7.75 -13.29 5.35
N LEU A 304 7.36 -12.22 4.67
CA LEU A 304 6.53 -11.14 5.18
C LEU A 304 5.21 -11.14 4.43
N ARG A 305 4.12 -11.37 5.14
CA ARG A 305 2.77 -11.26 4.61
C ARG A 305 2.09 -10.01 5.15
N ILE A 306 1.62 -9.16 4.27
CA ILE A 306 0.81 -7.98 4.60
C ILE A 306 -0.56 -8.10 3.95
N SER A 307 -1.62 -7.88 4.73
CA SER A 307 -2.98 -7.83 4.19
C SER A 307 -3.78 -6.70 4.83
N GLY A 308 -4.75 -6.13 4.12
CA GLY A 308 -5.59 -5.08 4.69
C GLY A 308 -6.40 -4.28 3.68
N LEU A 309 -7.10 -3.28 4.18
CA LEU A 309 -8.01 -2.42 3.42
C LEU A 309 -7.42 -1.02 3.28
N ALA A 310 -7.24 -0.58 2.04
CA ALA A 310 -6.86 0.80 1.71
C ALA A 310 -8.11 1.67 1.49
N ALA A 311 -8.01 2.96 1.81
CA ALA A 311 -9.09 3.92 1.62
C ALA A 311 -9.43 4.17 0.13
N GLN A 312 -8.45 3.98 -0.76
CA GLN A 312 -8.56 4.27 -2.20
C GLN A 312 -7.76 3.25 -3.02
N GLU A 313 -8.17 3.03 -4.27
CA GLU A 313 -7.47 2.14 -5.21
C GLU A 313 -6.03 2.61 -5.50
N GLU A 314 -5.82 3.92 -5.66
CA GLU A 314 -4.50 4.51 -5.91
C GLU A 314 -3.53 4.19 -4.75
N THR A 315 -3.98 4.37 -3.50
CA THR A 315 -3.21 4.01 -2.30
C THR A 315 -2.86 2.51 -2.30
N ALA A 316 -3.80 1.64 -2.65
CA ALA A 316 -3.54 0.21 -2.75
C ALA A 316 -2.49 -0.12 -3.83
N ARG A 317 -2.50 0.57 -4.98
CA ARG A 317 -1.52 0.37 -6.06
C ARG A 317 -0.12 0.83 -5.64
N GLN A 318 -0.01 2.06 -5.15
CA GLN A 318 1.27 2.64 -4.68
C GLN A 318 1.87 1.84 -3.52
N LEU A 319 1.02 1.30 -2.64
CA LEU A 319 1.46 0.45 -1.55
C LEU A 319 2.10 -0.85 -2.07
N ARG A 320 1.47 -1.53 -3.03
CA ARG A 320 2.01 -2.76 -3.64
C ARG A 320 3.34 -2.53 -4.34
N GLU A 321 3.50 -1.39 -5.02
CA GLU A 321 4.76 -1.04 -5.69
C GLU A 321 5.86 -0.71 -4.69
N SER A 322 5.58 0.19 -3.73
CA SER A 322 6.58 0.68 -2.77
C SER A 322 6.93 -0.32 -1.65
N LEU A 323 6.14 -1.39 -1.49
CA LEU A 323 6.42 -2.49 -0.55
C LEU A 323 7.75 -3.18 -0.86
N ARG A 324 8.08 -3.36 -2.15
CA ARG A 324 9.34 -4.00 -2.56
C ARG A 324 10.58 -3.17 -2.25
N ASP A 325 10.45 -1.84 -2.23
CA ASP A 325 11.58 -0.93 -2.01
C ASP A 325 11.88 -0.73 -0.53
N SER A 326 10.87 -0.90 0.33
CA SER A 326 10.98 -0.63 1.77
C SER A 326 11.37 -1.86 2.61
N ILE A 327 11.37 -3.06 2.00
CA ILE A 327 11.68 -4.32 2.67
C ILE A 327 13.00 -4.89 2.13
N PRO A 328 13.92 -5.37 3.00
CA PRO A 328 15.16 -6.00 2.55
C PRO A 328 14.94 -7.16 1.57
N ARG A 329 15.80 -7.25 0.54
CA ARG A 329 15.72 -8.31 -0.51
C ARG A 329 15.86 -9.74 0.02
N SER A 330 16.33 -9.90 1.24
CA SER A 330 16.46 -11.18 1.96
C SER A 330 15.09 -11.79 2.35
N ILE A 331 14.02 -10.99 2.33
CA ILE A 331 12.67 -11.37 2.76
C ILE A 331 11.72 -11.40 1.56
N LYS A 332 10.97 -12.50 1.42
CA LYS A 332 9.90 -12.62 0.41
C LYS A 332 8.67 -11.87 0.91
N VAL A 333 8.09 -11.02 0.07
CA VAL A 333 6.90 -10.24 0.41
C VAL A 333 5.68 -10.80 -0.33
N ASP A 334 4.64 -11.10 0.43
CA ASP A 334 3.30 -11.46 -0.03
C ASP A 334 2.31 -10.37 0.41
N ALA A 335 1.55 -9.81 -0.53
CA ALA A 335 0.74 -8.61 -0.29
C ALA A 335 -0.69 -8.77 -0.84
N GLU A 336 -1.65 -8.89 0.07
CA GLU A 336 -3.09 -8.99 -0.20
C GLU A 336 -3.79 -7.71 0.27
N ILE A 337 -3.73 -6.66 -0.54
CA ILE A 337 -4.35 -5.37 -0.22
C ILE A 337 -5.67 -5.26 -0.99
N GLU A 338 -6.77 -4.98 -0.29
CA GLU A 338 -8.08 -4.65 -0.85
C GLU A 338 -8.32 -3.13 -0.72
N PHE A 339 -9.31 -2.58 -1.41
CA PHE A 339 -9.68 -1.17 -1.28
C PHE A 339 -11.19 -1.01 -1.11
N LYS A 340 -11.61 0.07 -0.43
CA LYS A 340 -13.01 0.41 -0.27
C LYS A 340 -13.52 1.13 -1.51
N GLU A 341 -14.51 0.54 -2.20
CA GLU A 341 -15.19 1.22 -3.30
C GLU A 341 -15.90 2.49 -2.78
N PRO A 342 -15.73 3.66 -3.42
CA PRO A 342 -16.45 4.87 -3.04
C PRO A 342 -17.96 4.66 -3.19
N THR A 343 -18.71 4.65 -2.09
CA THR A 343 -20.17 4.69 -2.14
C THR A 343 -20.60 6.11 -2.52
N LEU A 344 -20.94 6.34 -3.79
CA LEU A 344 -21.47 7.62 -4.26
C LEU A 344 -22.73 7.99 -3.47
N PRO A 345 -22.98 9.28 -3.17
CA PRO A 345 -24.21 9.71 -2.54
C PRO A 345 -25.41 9.28 -3.39
N LYS A 346 -26.42 8.67 -2.77
CA LYS A 346 -27.66 8.29 -3.44
C LYS A 346 -28.50 9.55 -3.66
N ILE A 347 -28.55 10.01 -4.91
CA ILE A 347 -29.27 11.21 -5.33
C ILE A 347 -30.72 10.83 -5.65
N SER A 348 -31.67 11.59 -5.12
CA SER A 348 -33.09 11.52 -5.48
C SER A 348 -33.72 12.91 -5.34
N PRO A 349 -34.41 13.44 -6.37
CA PRO A 349 -34.62 12.83 -7.68
C PRO A 349 -33.34 12.78 -8.52
N TYR A 350 -33.15 11.69 -9.28
CA TYR A 350 -31.98 11.48 -10.13
C TYR A 350 -32.18 12.20 -11.47
N THR A 351 -31.51 13.34 -11.67
CA THR A 351 -31.73 14.19 -12.84
C THR A 351 -30.57 14.16 -13.84
N VAL A 352 -30.89 14.08 -15.13
CA VAL A 352 -29.94 14.25 -16.25
C VAL A 352 -30.58 15.12 -17.32
N GLY A 353 -29.87 16.13 -17.79
CA GLY A 353 -30.36 17.09 -18.76
C GLY A 353 -29.43 17.24 -19.97
N VAL A 354 -30.04 17.45 -21.13
CA VAL A 354 -29.38 17.86 -22.36
C VAL A 354 -30.13 19.08 -22.89
N LEU A 355 -29.41 20.17 -23.13
CA LEU A 355 -29.97 21.37 -23.74
C LEU A 355 -29.19 21.69 -25.02
N ILE A 356 -29.90 21.81 -26.14
CA ILE A 356 -29.34 22.28 -27.41
C ILE A 356 -29.72 23.75 -27.56
N ASP A 357 -28.71 24.63 -27.50
CA ASP A 357 -28.81 26.07 -27.70
C ASP A 357 -27.69 26.46 -28.66
N GLU A 358 -27.96 26.34 -29.97
CA GLU A 358 -26.96 26.46 -31.03
C GLU A 358 -26.12 27.75 -30.88
N PRO A 359 -24.78 27.68 -30.99
CA PRO A 359 -23.97 26.55 -31.48
C PRO A 359 -23.48 25.59 -30.38
N SER A 360 -24.15 25.53 -29.22
CA SER A 360 -23.70 24.78 -28.04
C SER A 360 -24.68 23.69 -27.60
N LEU A 361 -24.13 22.64 -26.99
CA LEU A 361 -24.90 21.59 -26.32
C LEU A 361 -24.38 21.43 -24.90
N ARG A 362 -25.26 21.54 -23.91
CA ARG A 362 -24.91 21.40 -22.49
C ARG A 362 -25.46 20.11 -21.91
N LEU A 363 -24.61 19.36 -21.23
CA LEU A 363 -24.95 18.20 -20.41
C LEU A 363 -24.91 18.59 -18.94
N SER A 364 -25.96 18.30 -18.18
CA SER A 364 -26.04 18.61 -16.74
C SER A 364 -26.71 17.49 -15.95
N GLY A 365 -26.50 17.47 -14.63
CA GLY A 365 -27.08 16.46 -13.74
C GLY A 365 -26.08 15.38 -13.31
N TYR A 366 -26.54 14.13 -13.14
CA TYR A 366 -25.78 13.04 -12.54
C TYR A 366 -25.58 11.84 -13.46
N VAL A 367 -24.43 11.18 -13.37
CA VAL A 367 -24.14 9.89 -14.03
C VAL A 367 -23.64 8.87 -12.99
N PRO A 368 -23.93 7.57 -13.18
CA PRO A 368 -23.68 6.56 -12.14
C PRO A 368 -22.20 6.29 -11.89
N ASP A 369 -21.36 6.44 -12.92
CA ASP A 369 -19.92 6.21 -12.88
C ASP A 369 -19.24 6.92 -14.07
N GLU A 370 -17.90 6.85 -14.10
CA GLU A 370 -17.10 7.46 -15.17
C GLU A 370 -17.24 6.74 -16.52
N GLU A 371 -17.60 5.45 -16.53
CA GLU A 371 -17.82 4.70 -17.76
C GLU A 371 -19.09 5.18 -18.48
N ALA A 372 -20.19 5.35 -17.73
CA ALA A 372 -21.44 5.91 -18.23
C ALA A 372 -21.27 7.35 -18.73
N ARG A 373 -20.48 8.18 -18.03
CA ARG A 373 -20.15 9.54 -18.48
C ARG A 373 -19.46 9.54 -19.83
N LYS A 374 -18.45 8.68 -20.00
CA LYS A 374 -17.71 8.55 -21.28
C LYS A 374 -18.62 8.07 -22.40
N ALA A 375 -19.43 7.06 -22.16
CA ALA A 375 -20.37 6.53 -23.15
C ALA A 375 -21.36 7.61 -23.63
N LEU A 376 -21.91 8.40 -22.70
CA LEU A 376 -22.82 9.50 -23.04
C LEU A 376 -22.12 10.58 -23.88
N LEU A 377 -20.91 11.00 -23.48
CA LEU A 377 -20.13 11.99 -24.23
C LEU A 377 -19.79 11.52 -25.65
N GLU A 378 -19.49 10.24 -25.82
CA GLU A 378 -19.20 9.64 -27.13
C GLU A 378 -20.43 9.69 -28.05
N VAL A 379 -21.61 9.29 -27.53
CA VAL A 379 -22.88 9.37 -28.28
C VAL A 379 -23.19 10.80 -28.68
N VAL A 380 -23.05 11.76 -27.76
CA VAL A 380 -23.32 13.18 -28.03
C VAL A 380 -22.37 13.73 -29.10
N ARG A 381 -21.05 13.50 -28.96
CA ARG A 381 -20.05 13.96 -29.95
C ARG A 381 -20.24 13.32 -31.33
N SER A 382 -20.63 12.05 -31.38
CA SER A 382 -20.88 11.35 -32.64
C SER A 382 -22.12 11.88 -33.37
N ARG A 383 -23.16 12.29 -32.65
CA ARG A 383 -24.43 12.73 -33.24
C ARG A 383 -24.49 14.22 -33.55
N PHE A 384 -23.76 15.03 -32.79
CA PHE A 384 -23.72 16.48 -32.93
C PHE A 384 -22.30 16.99 -33.23
N PRO A 385 -21.67 16.60 -34.35
CA PRO A 385 -20.28 16.96 -34.65
C PRO A 385 -20.06 18.46 -34.88
N SER A 386 -21.13 19.21 -35.17
CA SER A 386 -21.10 20.66 -35.41
C SER A 386 -21.28 21.51 -34.15
N LEU A 387 -21.69 20.92 -33.01
CA LEU A 387 -21.99 21.65 -31.78
C LEU A 387 -20.83 21.59 -30.78
N THR A 388 -20.64 22.66 -30.02
CA THR A 388 -19.67 22.68 -28.91
C THR A 388 -20.29 22.04 -27.67
N VAL A 389 -19.76 20.88 -27.25
CA VAL A 389 -20.26 20.11 -26.10
C VAL A 389 -19.65 20.62 -24.79
N THR A 390 -20.50 21.13 -23.90
CA THR A 390 -20.16 21.52 -22.52
C THR A 390 -20.64 20.44 -21.56
N ASP A 391 -19.71 19.88 -20.79
CA ASP A 391 -19.97 18.80 -19.84
C ASP A 391 -19.95 19.32 -18.39
N GLU A 392 -21.14 19.41 -17.78
CA GLU A 392 -21.36 19.77 -16.37
C GLU A 392 -21.90 18.58 -15.56
N LEU A 393 -21.68 17.33 -16.03
CA LEU A 393 -22.14 16.12 -15.35
C LEU A 393 -21.34 15.83 -14.09
N GLN A 394 -22.01 15.35 -13.04
CA GLN A 394 -21.41 14.93 -11.78
C GLN A 394 -21.65 13.44 -11.51
N LEU A 395 -20.80 12.79 -10.72
CA LEU A 395 -21.03 11.39 -10.32
C LEU A 395 -22.05 11.30 -9.18
N GLY A 396 -23.04 10.42 -9.30
CA GLY A 396 -24.05 10.18 -8.27
C GLY A 396 -24.71 8.81 -8.39
N ALA A 397 -24.98 8.14 -7.26
CA ALA A 397 -25.72 6.87 -7.23
C ALA A 397 -27.23 7.11 -7.24
N GLY A 398 -28.01 6.08 -7.56
CA GLY A 398 -29.48 6.17 -7.64
C GLY A 398 -30.03 6.31 -9.06
N ALA A 399 -29.21 6.04 -10.08
CA ALA A 399 -29.67 6.02 -11.46
C ALA A 399 -30.81 4.99 -11.64
N PRO A 400 -31.88 5.33 -12.37
CA PRO A 400 -32.94 4.40 -12.76
C PRO A 400 -32.39 3.30 -13.69
N GLU A 401 -33.03 2.13 -13.68
CA GLU A 401 -32.77 1.12 -14.70
C GLU A 401 -33.08 1.69 -16.10
N GLY A 402 -32.24 1.40 -17.09
CA GLY A 402 -32.44 1.87 -18.47
C GLY A 402 -32.04 3.33 -18.74
N LEU A 403 -31.41 4.04 -17.78
CA LEU A 403 -30.98 5.45 -17.90
C LEU A 403 -30.35 5.78 -19.27
N LEU A 404 -29.29 5.07 -19.64
CA LEU A 404 -28.56 5.32 -20.89
C LEU A 404 -29.39 5.01 -22.14
N THR A 405 -30.27 4.02 -22.09
CA THR A 405 -31.18 3.67 -23.18
C THR A 405 -32.15 4.82 -23.46
N CYS A 406 -32.77 5.37 -22.40
CA CYS A 406 -33.73 6.47 -22.52
C CYS A 406 -33.09 7.78 -22.99
N ILE A 407 -31.94 8.15 -22.42
CA ILE A 407 -31.20 9.33 -22.86
C ILE A 407 -30.73 9.14 -24.31
N GLY A 408 -30.24 7.95 -24.67
CA GLY A 408 -29.84 7.63 -26.03
C GLY A 408 -30.97 7.75 -27.05
N ALA A 409 -32.18 7.29 -26.71
CA ALA A 409 -33.36 7.43 -27.57
C ALA A 409 -33.76 8.89 -27.76
N GLY A 410 -33.84 9.67 -26.67
CA GLY A 410 -34.20 11.07 -26.76
C GLY A 410 -33.13 11.94 -27.45
N LEU A 411 -31.84 11.61 -27.31
CA LEU A 411 -30.77 12.23 -28.11
C LEU A 411 -30.94 11.95 -29.61
N SER A 412 -31.50 10.79 -30.00
CA SER A 412 -31.78 10.49 -31.41
C SER A 412 -32.88 11.40 -31.94
N ALA A 413 -33.94 11.58 -31.15
CA ALA A 413 -35.05 12.47 -31.47
C ALA A 413 -34.57 13.93 -31.63
N LEU A 414 -33.76 14.44 -30.70
CA LEU A 414 -33.19 15.78 -30.80
C LEU A 414 -32.27 15.94 -32.01
N ALA A 415 -31.49 14.92 -32.37
CA ALA A 415 -30.63 14.96 -33.55
C ALA A 415 -31.43 15.04 -34.86
N ALA A 416 -32.60 14.41 -34.93
CA ALA A 416 -33.48 14.49 -36.09
C ALA A 416 -34.16 15.86 -36.23
N LEU A 417 -34.44 16.54 -35.11
CA LEU A 417 -35.13 17.84 -35.07
C LEU A 417 -34.17 19.04 -35.11
N GLY A 418 -32.90 18.85 -34.75
CA GLY A 418 -31.86 19.89 -34.73
C GLY A 418 -31.96 20.87 -33.55
N ASN A 419 -33.05 20.85 -32.79
CA ASN A 419 -33.25 21.70 -31.62
C ASN A 419 -33.94 20.95 -30.48
N GLY A 420 -33.95 21.57 -29.30
CA GLY A 420 -34.77 21.15 -28.17
C GLY A 420 -34.00 20.88 -26.89
N ARG A 421 -34.72 20.36 -25.90
CA ARG A 421 -34.18 19.95 -24.60
C ARG A 421 -34.70 18.58 -24.22
N LEU A 422 -33.83 17.83 -23.56
CA LEU A 422 -34.13 16.54 -22.96
C LEU A 422 -33.86 16.66 -21.47
N GLN A 423 -34.78 16.18 -20.64
CA GLN A 423 -34.61 16.11 -19.21
C GLN A 423 -35.16 14.80 -18.70
N MET A 424 -34.34 14.04 -18.01
CA MET A 424 -34.73 12.83 -17.32
C MET A 424 -34.71 13.08 -15.81
N SER A 425 -35.78 12.68 -15.13
CA SER A 425 -35.91 12.74 -13.67
C SER A 425 -36.41 11.39 -13.19
N ASP A 426 -35.57 10.65 -12.48
CA ASP A 426 -35.80 9.23 -12.16
C ASP A 426 -36.20 8.47 -13.44
N ALA A 427 -37.33 7.76 -13.45
CA ALA A 427 -37.79 7.01 -14.62
C ALA A 427 -38.64 7.82 -15.62
N GLN A 428 -38.73 9.15 -15.49
CA GLN A 428 -39.51 10.00 -16.40
C GLN A 428 -38.58 10.79 -17.34
N LEU A 429 -38.75 10.58 -18.64
CA LEU A 429 -38.05 11.29 -19.71
C LEU A 429 -38.97 12.34 -20.33
N THR A 430 -38.61 13.62 -20.18
CA THR A 430 -39.24 14.73 -20.89
C THR A 430 -38.40 15.15 -22.09
N VAL A 431 -39.01 15.21 -23.27
CA VAL A 431 -38.38 15.74 -24.49
C VAL A 431 -39.23 16.89 -25.00
N GLU A 432 -38.63 18.07 -25.15
CA GLU A 432 -39.31 19.25 -25.70
C GLU A 432 -38.55 19.77 -26.91
N ALA A 433 -39.26 19.95 -28.02
CA ALA A 433 -38.68 20.43 -29.28
C ALA A 433 -39.76 21.11 -30.14
N VAL A 434 -39.32 21.91 -31.11
CA VAL A 434 -40.20 22.61 -32.07
C VAL A 434 -39.81 22.19 -33.49
N THR A 435 -40.80 21.97 -34.35
CA THR A 435 -40.57 21.71 -35.78
C THR A 435 -41.67 22.34 -36.63
N ASP A 436 -41.32 22.72 -37.85
CA ASP A 436 -42.23 23.24 -38.87
C ASP A 436 -42.74 22.14 -39.83
N ASP A 437 -42.30 20.89 -39.60
CA ASP A 437 -42.51 19.74 -40.49
C ASP A 437 -43.31 18.65 -39.76
N GLU A 438 -44.58 18.52 -40.15
CA GLU A 438 -45.53 17.59 -39.52
C GLU A 438 -45.13 16.12 -39.73
N GLU A 439 -44.56 15.77 -40.90
CA GLU A 439 -44.10 14.40 -41.19
C GLU A 439 -42.91 14.02 -40.31
N LYS A 440 -41.95 14.96 -40.14
CA LYS A 440 -40.83 14.75 -39.20
C LYS A 440 -41.33 14.61 -37.77
N ALA A 441 -42.34 15.40 -37.40
CA ALA A 441 -42.90 15.35 -36.06
C ALA A 441 -43.48 13.95 -35.74
N GLU A 442 -44.27 13.40 -36.66
CA GLU A 442 -44.84 12.05 -36.52
C GLU A 442 -43.75 10.96 -36.53
N ALA A 443 -42.77 11.06 -37.43
CA ALA A 443 -41.68 10.09 -37.52
C ALA A 443 -40.87 10.03 -36.22
N VAL A 444 -40.49 11.18 -35.67
CA VAL A 444 -39.75 11.26 -34.40
C VAL A 444 -40.57 10.72 -33.24
N GLN A 445 -41.86 11.05 -33.19
CA GLN A 445 -42.77 10.56 -32.17
C GLN A 445 -42.88 9.03 -32.17
N ASN A 446 -42.99 8.41 -33.36
CA ASN A 446 -43.13 6.97 -33.50
C ASN A 446 -41.82 6.24 -33.15
N GLU A 447 -40.68 6.72 -33.65
CA GLU A 447 -39.36 6.14 -33.38
C GLU A 447 -39.00 6.22 -31.89
N LEU A 448 -39.28 7.37 -31.25
CA LEU A 448 -38.98 7.58 -29.83
C LEU A 448 -39.80 6.65 -28.94
N ARG A 449 -41.10 6.46 -29.24
CA ARG A 449 -41.96 5.50 -28.51
C ARG A 449 -41.49 4.06 -28.71
N ALA A 450 -41.10 3.69 -29.92
CA ALA A 450 -40.60 2.35 -30.21
C ALA A 450 -39.27 2.06 -29.50
N SER A 451 -38.36 3.03 -29.46
CA SER A 451 -37.03 2.90 -28.85
C SER A 451 -37.04 2.79 -27.32
N ILE A 452 -38.06 3.36 -26.69
CA ILE A 452 -38.15 3.44 -25.21
C ILE A 452 -38.90 2.24 -24.60
N ASP A 453 -39.60 1.39 -25.37
CA ASP A 453 -40.46 0.28 -24.94
C ASP A 453 -40.26 -0.21 -23.47
N ARG A 454 -40.95 0.45 -22.52
CA ARG A 454 -40.94 0.23 -21.05
C ARG A 454 -39.65 0.56 -20.27
N ALA A 455 -38.61 1.08 -20.90
CA ALA A 455 -37.39 1.53 -20.26
C ALA A 455 -37.61 2.79 -19.37
N CYS A 456 -38.54 3.68 -19.74
CA CYS A 456 -38.93 4.87 -18.96
C CYS A 456 -40.33 5.38 -19.38
N GLU A 457 -40.91 6.25 -18.56
CA GLU A 457 -42.12 7.01 -18.87
C GLU A 457 -41.76 8.22 -19.74
N LEU A 458 -42.38 8.35 -20.92
CA LEU A 458 -42.11 9.43 -21.87
C LEU A 458 -43.15 10.56 -21.76
N ASP A 459 -42.68 11.78 -21.50
CA ASP A 459 -43.43 13.04 -21.66
C ASP A 459 -42.87 13.81 -22.86
N LEU A 460 -43.45 13.58 -24.05
CA LEU A 460 -43.05 14.25 -25.29
C LEU A 460 -43.90 15.51 -25.50
N LYS A 461 -43.24 16.67 -25.54
CA LYS A 461 -43.85 17.97 -25.89
C LYS A 461 -43.25 18.47 -27.20
N LEU A 462 -43.81 17.99 -28.29
CA LEU A 462 -43.43 18.40 -29.62
C LEU A 462 -44.43 19.45 -30.14
N VAL A 463 -43.95 20.65 -30.42
CA VAL A 463 -44.78 21.72 -30.98
C VAL A 463 -44.54 21.77 -32.48
N VAL A 464 -45.59 21.56 -33.27
CA VAL A 464 -45.56 21.78 -34.71
C VAL A 464 -45.99 23.23 -34.97
N ASP A 465 -45.02 24.08 -35.30
CA ASP A 465 -45.23 25.50 -35.59
C ASP A 465 -45.13 25.72 -37.10
N VAL A 466 -46.22 25.40 -37.81
CA VAL A 466 -46.30 25.63 -39.27
C VAL A 466 -46.59 27.11 -39.51
N PRO A 467 -45.70 27.85 -40.19
CA PRO A 467 -45.94 29.24 -40.53
C PRO A 467 -47.25 29.39 -41.34
N PRO A 468 -48.06 30.44 -41.11
CA PRO A 468 -49.28 30.65 -41.89
C PRO A 468 -48.98 30.87 -43.37
N GLU A 469 -49.85 30.36 -44.25
CA GLU A 469 -49.71 30.54 -45.71
C GLU A 469 -49.65 32.03 -46.09
N PRO A 470 -48.68 32.43 -46.92
CA PRO A 470 -48.47 33.85 -47.21
C PRO A 470 -49.53 34.35 -48.19
N ASN A 471 -50.04 35.55 -47.95
CA ASN A 471 -51.00 36.21 -48.84
C ASN A 471 -50.26 37.05 -49.88
N LEU A 472 -49.71 36.39 -50.90
CA LEU A 472 -48.90 37.03 -51.95
C LEU A 472 -49.71 37.20 -53.24
N SER A 473 -49.32 38.19 -54.04
CA SER A 473 -49.84 38.37 -55.41
C SER A 473 -48.70 38.17 -56.40
N TRP A 474 -48.81 37.13 -57.21
CA TRP A 474 -47.84 36.79 -58.25
C TRP A 474 -48.54 36.52 -59.56
N ARG A 475 -47.85 36.82 -60.66
CA ARG A 475 -48.37 36.61 -62.00
C ARG A 475 -47.27 36.18 -62.96
N ALA A 476 -47.61 35.23 -63.82
CA ALA A 476 -46.85 34.83 -64.99
C ALA A 476 -47.64 35.15 -66.26
N VAL A 477 -47.02 35.83 -67.23
CA VAL A 477 -47.63 36.12 -68.54
C VAL A 477 -46.75 35.54 -69.63
N ALA A 478 -47.31 34.63 -70.43
CA ALA A 478 -46.66 33.98 -71.56
C ALA A 478 -47.30 34.44 -72.88
N GLY A 479 -46.53 35.09 -73.75
CA GLY A 479 -47.01 35.59 -75.04
C GLY A 479 -45.91 36.34 -75.80
N ASP A 480 -46.05 36.45 -77.13
CA ASP A 480 -45.13 37.22 -77.99
C ASP A 480 -43.63 36.88 -77.82
N GLY A 481 -43.33 35.59 -77.56
CA GLY A 481 -41.95 35.10 -77.37
C GLY A 481 -41.30 35.52 -76.05
N GLN A 482 -42.08 36.01 -75.07
CA GLN A 482 -41.61 36.39 -73.75
C GLN A 482 -42.43 35.72 -72.64
N LEU A 483 -41.77 35.47 -71.50
CA LEU A 483 -42.37 35.02 -70.25
C LEU A 483 -42.00 36.02 -69.16
N VAL A 484 -43.00 36.73 -68.67
CA VAL A 484 -42.82 37.77 -67.65
C VAL A 484 -43.34 37.22 -66.33
N LEU A 485 -42.45 37.10 -65.33
CA LEU A 485 -42.81 36.73 -63.97
C LEU A 485 -42.77 37.99 -63.09
N GLU A 486 -43.89 38.38 -62.52
CA GLU A 486 -44.06 39.62 -61.76
C GLU A 486 -44.76 39.39 -60.43
N GLY A 487 -44.50 40.27 -59.46
CA GLY A 487 -45.18 40.25 -58.15
C GLY A 487 -44.32 39.66 -57.04
N GLN A 488 -44.97 39.13 -56.01
CA GLN A 488 -44.32 38.67 -54.78
C GLN A 488 -44.13 37.15 -54.75
N VAL A 489 -42.92 36.72 -54.41
CA VAL A 489 -42.57 35.31 -54.16
C VAL A 489 -42.16 35.15 -52.69
N PRO A 490 -42.35 33.98 -52.05
CA PRO A 490 -42.11 33.81 -50.61
C PRO A 490 -40.68 34.16 -50.20
N ASP A 491 -39.71 33.47 -50.79
CA ASP A 491 -38.28 33.59 -50.48
C ASP A 491 -37.42 33.46 -51.74
N GLU A 492 -36.12 33.74 -51.60
CA GLU A 492 -35.17 33.72 -52.71
C GLU A 492 -34.95 32.30 -53.28
N ALA A 493 -35.10 31.27 -52.44
CA ALA A 493 -34.99 29.88 -52.87
C ALA A 493 -36.14 29.49 -53.81
N THR A 494 -37.37 29.84 -53.44
CA THR A 494 -38.57 29.64 -54.25
C THR A 494 -38.48 30.42 -55.56
N LYS A 495 -37.99 31.66 -55.52
CA LYS A 495 -37.72 32.46 -56.71
C LYS A 495 -36.79 31.71 -57.67
N ALA A 496 -35.61 31.32 -57.19
CA ALA A 496 -34.61 30.64 -58.01
C ALA A 496 -35.18 29.36 -58.66
N GLU A 497 -35.97 28.59 -57.91
CA GLU A 497 -36.58 27.36 -58.40
C GLU A 497 -37.64 27.61 -59.48
N LEU A 498 -38.52 28.60 -59.31
CA LEU A 498 -39.49 28.96 -60.34
C LEU A 498 -38.82 29.44 -61.64
N PHE A 499 -37.73 30.19 -61.54
CA PHE A 499 -36.96 30.61 -62.72
C PHE A 499 -36.24 29.44 -63.40
N ARG A 500 -35.74 28.46 -62.62
CA ARG A 500 -35.17 27.22 -63.15
C ARG A 500 -36.22 26.45 -63.95
N ILE A 501 -37.40 26.23 -63.36
CA ILE A 501 -38.53 25.53 -63.99
C ILE A 501 -39.02 26.30 -65.23
N ALA A 502 -39.14 27.61 -65.15
CA ALA A 502 -39.53 28.45 -66.28
C ALA A 502 -38.52 28.35 -67.44
N GLY A 503 -37.21 28.30 -67.16
CA GLY A 503 -36.19 28.12 -68.19
C GLY A 503 -36.26 26.74 -68.86
N GLU A 504 -36.62 25.70 -68.11
CA GLU A 504 -36.79 24.34 -68.63
C GLU A 504 -38.06 24.20 -69.48
N LEU A 505 -39.16 24.82 -69.05
CA LEU A 505 -40.45 24.74 -69.74
C LEU A 505 -40.54 25.65 -70.97
N PHE A 506 -39.75 26.73 -71.03
CA PHE A 506 -39.80 27.74 -72.10
C PHE A 506 -38.42 28.03 -72.74
N PRO A 507 -37.78 27.03 -73.39
CA PRO A 507 -36.38 27.14 -73.83
C PRO A 507 -36.11 28.21 -74.91
N GLU A 508 -37.10 28.55 -75.74
CA GLU A 508 -36.98 29.55 -76.82
C GLU A 508 -37.64 30.90 -76.48
N THR A 509 -38.01 31.11 -75.21
CA THR A 509 -38.73 32.31 -74.75
C THR A 509 -37.81 33.19 -73.90
N ARG A 510 -37.91 34.51 -74.05
CA ARG A 510 -37.16 35.43 -73.20
C ARG A 510 -37.82 35.55 -71.82
N LEU A 511 -37.14 35.10 -70.76
CA LEU A 511 -37.59 35.28 -69.38
C LEU A 511 -37.30 36.71 -68.87
N ILE A 512 -38.30 37.34 -68.25
CA ILE A 512 -38.20 38.65 -67.63
C ILE A 512 -38.56 38.53 -66.14
N ASP A 513 -37.65 39.00 -65.29
CA ASP A 513 -37.82 39.01 -63.83
C ASP A 513 -38.33 40.38 -63.34
N GLY A 514 -39.59 40.40 -62.90
CA GLY A 514 -40.22 41.48 -62.16
C GLY A 514 -40.65 41.06 -60.75
N THR A 515 -40.04 40.01 -60.20
CA THR A 515 -40.43 39.42 -58.91
C THR A 515 -39.66 40.00 -57.72
N GLN A 516 -40.33 40.11 -56.57
CA GLN A 516 -39.78 40.56 -55.29
C GLN A 516 -40.03 39.53 -54.18
N THR A 517 -39.11 39.36 -53.25
CA THR A 517 -39.27 38.42 -52.12
C THR A 517 -40.05 39.06 -50.97
N ALA A 518 -40.94 38.28 -50.34
CA ALA A 518 -41.83 38.77 -49.27
C ALA A 518 -41.39 38.36 -47.86
N ALA A 519 -40.21 37.73 -47.71
CA ALA A 519 -39.70 37.16 -46.46
C ALA A 519 -40.70 36.19 -45.80
N ALA A 520 -41.32 35.34 -46.61
CA ALA A 520 -42.19 34.25 -46.19
C ALA A 520 -41.64 32.92 -46.71
N SER A 521 -42.16 31.79 -46.24
CA SER A 521 -41.86 30.49 -46.83
C SER A 521 -43.13 29.65 -46.93
N SER A 522 -43.37 29.05 -48.09
CA SER A 522 -44.46 28.09 -48.29
C SER A 522 -44.14 27.13 -49.43
N LYS A 523 -44.04 25.84 -49.07
CA LYS A 523 -43.91 24.75 -50.05
C LYS A 523 -45.15 24.63 -50.93
N LYS A 524 -46.34 24.88 -50.37
CA LYS A 524 -47.61 24.83 -51.10
C LYS A 524 -47.68 25.95 -52.15
N TRP A 525 -47.27 27.16 -51.78
CA TRP A 525 -47.20 28.29 -52.71
C TRP A 525 -46.25 28.01 -53.88
N ALA A 526 -45.05 27.47 -53.59
CA ALA A 526 -44.09 27.09 -54.62
C ALA A 526 -44.67 26.08 -55.62
N LYS A 527 -45.39 25.07 -55.13
CA LYS A 527 -46.05 24.07 -55.98
C LYS A 527 -47.19 24.65 -56.82
N ALA A 528 -47.96 25.59 -56.27
CA ALA A 528 -48.97 26.32 -57.04
C ALA A 528 -48.35 27.16 -58.17
N GLY A 529 -47.20 27.81 -57.90
CA GLY A 529 -46.43 28.54 -58.92
C GLY A 529 -45.86 27.62 -60.02
N GLU A 530 -45.32 26.45 -59.66
CA GLU A 530 -44.89 25.44 -60.63
C GLU A 530 -46.05 24.97 -61.51
N THR A 531 -47.21 24.70 -60.90
CA THR A 531 -48.42 24.28 -61.61
C THR A 531 -48.86 25.35 -62.61
N ALA A 532 -48.82 26.62 -62.21
CA ALA A 532 -49.11 27.76 -63.08
C ALA A 532 -48.19 27.82 -64.32
N LEU A 533 -46.87 27.67 -64.13
CA LEU A 533 -45.90 27.65 -65.24
C LEU A 533 -46.11 26.43 -66.15
N THR A 534 -46.39 25.27 -65.56
CA THR A 534 -46.65 24.03 -66.29
C THR A 534 -47.89 24.17 -67.18
N ILE A 535 -48.96 24.78 -66.67
CA ILE A 535 -50.16 25.11 -67.44
C ILE A 535 -49.82 26.07 -68.59
N LEU A 536 -49.14 27.18 -68.30
CA LEU A 536 -48.78 28.19 -69.32
C LEU A 536 -47.92 27.61 -70.44
N SER A 537 -47.05 26.62 -70.15
CA SER A 537 -46.19 25.98 -71.15
C SER A 537 -46.96 25.23 -72.25
N ARG A 538 -48.23 24.88 -72.01
CA ARG A 538 -49.10 24.19 -72.96
C ARG A 538 -50.04 25.14 -73.71
N LEU A 539 -50.18 26.38 -73.26
CA LEU A 539 -51.02 27.40 -73.89
C LEU A 539 -50.25 28.13 -75.00
N ARG A 540 -50.95 28.64 -76.01
CA ARG A 540 -50.33 29.49 -77.05
C ARG A 540 -49.94 30.86 -76.51
N SER A 541 -50.84 31.42 -75.72
CA SER A 541 -50.62 32.64 -74.95
C SER A 541 -51.56 32.59 -73.74
N GLY A 542 -51.13 33.16 -72.62
CA GLY A 542 -51.92 33.14 -71.41
C GLY A 542 -51.28 33.84 -70.22
N GLU A 543 -52.08 34.05 -69.20
CA GLU A 543 -51.72 34.66 -67.94
C GLU A 543 -52.17 33.74 -66.80
N ALA A 544 -51.25 33.43 -65.89
CA ALA A 544 -51.56 32.76 -64.66
C ALA A 544 -51.32 33.73 -63.50
N ARG A 545 -52.34 33.94 -62.68
CA ARG A 545 -52.33 34.87 -61.54
C ARG A 545 -52.62 34.09 -60.27
N LEU A 546 -51.70 34.15 -59.32
CA LEU A 546 -51.81 33.58 -57.99
C LEU A 546 -52.00 34.71 -56.97
N GLU A 547 -53.23 34.87 -56.48
CA GLU A 547 -53.57 35.86 -55.45
C GLU A 547 -54.01 35.14 -54.17
N GLY A 548 -53.20 35.29 -53.11
CA GLY A 548 -53.34 34.49 -51.90
C GLY A 548 -53.20 33.01 -52.23
N GLN A 549 -54.30 32.26 -52.10
CA GLN A 549 -54.36 30.83 -52.41
C GLN A 549 -55.20 30.54 -53.67
N ASN A 550 -55.55 31.55 -54.46
CA ASN A 550 -56.37 31.39 -55.67
C ASN A 550 -55.52 31.52 -56.92
N LEU A 551 -55.40 30.45 -57.69
CA LEU A 551 -54.75 30.42 -58.99
C LEU A 551 -55.80 30.59 -60.09
N THR A 552 -55.74 31.70 -60.81
CA THR A 552 -56.58 31.98 -61.98
C THR A 552 -55.73 31.89 -63.24
N VAL A 553 -56.16 31.10 -64.23
CA VAL A 553 -55.49 30.99 -65.53
C VAL A 553 -56.40 31.45 -66.66
N THR A 554 -55.92 32.39 -67.47
CA THR A 554 -56.59 32.88 -68.67
C THR A 554 -55.70 32.66 -69.89
N GLY A 555 -56.26 32.34 -71.06
CA GLY A 555 -55.43 32.17 -72.25
C GLY A 555 -56.10 31.45 -73.42
N GLN A 556 -55.28 31.15 -74.43
CA GLN A 556 -55.68 30.48 -75.65
C GLN A 556 -55.04 29.09 -75.73
N ALA A 557 -55.87 28.05 -75.80
CA ALA A 557 -55.43 26.69 -76.01
C ALA A 557 -55.42 26.32 -77.51
N PRO A 558 -54.45 25.52 -77.97
CA PRO A 558 -54.41 25.05 -79.36
C PRO A 558 -55.53 24.05 -79.69
N ASP A 559 -56.04 23.32 -78.70
CA ASP A 559 -57.06 22.29 -78.83
C ASP A 559 -57.80 22.03 -77.50
N ALA A 560 -58.81 21.16 -77.56
CA ALA A 560 -59.60 20.79 -76.39
C ALA A 560 -58.86 19.85 -75.41
N GLU A 561 -57.80 19.16 -75.83
CA GLU A 561 -56.99 18.29 -74.95
C GLU A 561 -56.19 19.13 -73.97
N VAL A 562 -55.62 20.25 -74.43
CA VAL A 562 -54.96 21.23 -73.56
C VAL A 562 -55.95 21.83 -72.55
N VAL A 563 -57.19 22.12 -72.94
CA VAL A 563 -58.21 22.59 -71.98
C VAL A 563 -58.50 21.54 -70.89
N ALA A 564 -58.53 20.25 -71.25
CA ALA A 564 -58.70 19.18 -70.27
C ALA A 564 -57.49 19.08 -69.31
N PHE A 565 -56.26 19.21 -69.84
CA PHE A 565 -55.03 19.25 -69.05
C PHE A 565 -55.03 20.40 -68.04
N VAL A 566 -55.42 21.62 -68.45
CA VAL A 566 -55.50 22.77 -67.53
C VAL A 566 -56.46 22.48 -66.37
N LYS A 567 -57.63 21.90 -66.66
CA LYS A 567 -58.63 21.55 -65.63
C LYS A 567 -58.16 20.45 -64.69
N GLU A 568 -57.37 19.50 -65.17
CA GLU A 568 -56.78 18.46 -64.34
C GLU A 568 -55.72 19.03 -63.41
N GLN A 569 -54.80 19.84 -63.93
CA GLN A 569 -53.74 20.48 -63.13
C GLN A 569 -54.32 21.42 -62.06
N LEU A 570 -55.39 22.16 -62.36
CA LEU A 570 -56.07 23.02 -61.38
C LEU A 570 -56.82 22.23 -60.29
N ARG A 571 -57.12 20.94 -60.50
CA ARG A 571 -57.70 20.07 -59.46
C ARG A 571 -56.65 19.45 -58.53
N ASP A 572 -55.41 19.34 -58.99
CA ASP A 572 -54.28 18.76 -58.25
C ASP A 572 -53.48 19.83 -57.48
N LEU A 573 -54.09 20.99 -57.24
CA LEU A 573 -53.45 22.05 -56.45
C LEU A 573 -53.30 21.62 -54.98
N PRO A 574 -52.27 22.13 -54.27
CA PRO A 574 -52.06 21.83 -52.86
C PRO A 574 -53.28 22.15 -51.99
N GLU A 575 -53.48 21.37 -50.93
CA GLU A 575 -54.61 21.57 -50.01
C GLU A 575 -54.62 23.01 -49.44
N GLY A 576 -55.74 23.70 -49.65
CA GLY A 576 -55.93 25.12 -49.29
C GLY A 576 -55.87 26.07 -50.49
N TYR A 577 -55.41 25.61 -51.66
CA TYR A 577 -55.39 26.38 -52.90
C TYR A 577 -56.58 26.04 -53.81
N THR A 578 -57.11 27.04 -54.52
CA THR A 578 -58.21 26.84 -55.47
C THR A 578 -57.81 27.32 -56.87
N GLY A 579 -58.30 26.62 -57.89
CA GLY A 579 -57.98 26.89 -59.29
C GLY A 579 -59.21 27.28 -60.10
N THR A 580 -59.12 28.34 -60.90
CA THR A 580 -60.14 28.73 -61.88
C THR A 580 -59.51 28.98 -63.26
N ASP A 581 -60.24 28.62 -64.31
CA ASP A 581 -59.79 28.79 -65.69
C ASP A 581 -60.76 29.60 -66.54
N THR A 582 -60.24 30.35 -67.50
CA THR A 582 -61.00 30.96 -68.60
C THR A 582 -60.16 30.81 -69.86
N ILE A 583 -60.28 29.65 -70.51
CA ILE A 583 -59.48 29.27 -71.67
C ILE A 583 -60.37 29.26 -72.93
N GLU A 584 -59.93 29.99 -73.95
CA GLU A 584 -60.54 29.95 -75.28
C GLU A 584 -59.78 28.95 -76.16
N VAL A 585 -60.50 28.09 -76.89
CA VAL A 585 -59.88 27.20 -77.88
C VAL A 585 -59.71 27.96 -79.19
N ARG A 586 -58.48 28.07 -79.67
CA ARG A 586 -58.17 28.62 -81.00
C ARG A 586 -57.37 27.60 -81.79
N SER A 587 -58.05 26.96 -82.75
CA SER A 587 -57.45 25.93 -83.59
C SER A 587 -56.51 26.55 -84.66
N GLU A 588 -55.61 25.74 -85.22
CA GLU A 588 -54.79 26.14 -86.39
C GLU A 588 -55.65 26.58 -87.58
N GLU A 589 -56.87 26.05 -87.71
CA GLU A 589 -57.79 26.37 -88.79
C GLU A 589 -58.41 27.77 -88.62
N ASP A 590 -58.75 28.15 -87.38
CA ASP A 590 -59.27 29.47 -87.04
C ASP A 590 -58.21 30.57 -87.29
N LEU A 591 -56.95 30.30 -86.92
CA LEU A 591 -55.84 31.24 -87.12
C LEU A 591 -55.49 31.42 -88.61
N ARG A 592 -55.49 30.33 -89.40
CA ARG A 592 -55.30 30.42 -90.86
C ARG A 592 -56.43 31.18 -91.54
N ALA A 593 -57.68 30.97 -91.12
CA ALA A 593 -58.83 31.70 -91.65
C ALA A 593 -58.76 33.20 -91.37
N GLU A 594 -58.25 33.61 -90.20
CA GLU A 594 -58.09 35.01 -89.81
C GLU A 594 -56.89 35.67 -90.52
N GLU A 595 -55.79 34.95 -90.70
CA GLU A 595 -54.61 35.45 -91.43
C GLU A 595 -54.87 35.57 -92.94
N GLU A 596 -55.66 34.66 -93.51
CA GLU A 596 -56.19 34.77 -94.88
C GLU A 596 -57.18 35.92 -95.01
N ALA A 597 -58.06 36.15 -94.02
CA ALA A 597 -58.96 37.30 -94.00
C ALA A 597 -58.22 38.64 -93.86
N ARG A 598 -57.13 38.68 -93.07
CA ARG A 598 -56.27 39.87 -92.92
C ARG A 598 -55.46 40.16 -94.18
N ARG A 599 -54.91 39.13 -94.84
CA ARG A 599 -54.24 39.25 -96.15
C ARG A 599 -55.19 39.59 -97.30
N ALA A 600 -56.49 39.37 -97.13
CA ALA A 600 -57.52 39.80 -98.09
C ALA A 600 -58.01 41.24 -97.87
N GLN A 601 -57.63 41.88 -96.75
CA GLN A 601 -57.96 43.26 -96.40
C GLN A 601 -56.79 44.25 -96.54
N GLU A 602 -55.55 43.77 -96.65
CA GLU A 602 -54.37 44.52 -97.12
C GLU A 602 -54.27 44.48 -98.66
#